data_AF-A0AB37H888-F1
#
_entry.id   AF-A0AB37H888-F1
#
_cell.length_a   1.000
_cell.length_b   1.000
_cell.length_c   1.000
_cell.angle_alpha   90.00
_cell.angle_beta   90.00
_cell.angle_gamma   90.00
#
_symmetry.space_group_name_H-M   'P 1'
#
loop_
_entity.id
_entity.type
_entity.pdbx_description
1 polymer ?
#
loop_
_entity_poly.entity_id
_entity_poly.type
_entity_poly.pdbx_seq_one_letter_code
_entity_poly.pdbx_strand_id
1 'polypeptide(L)'
;MTNSDNLKKSIEELKAFWSNSNQYDIKEKAEEYIELYKTGANSDHFTWVHPEDAPYINTDNCKAAQWGIPNQILGDIEKAKFIFGLYNPGTQMKNNEANKTTNVEDYVNKEKEAEQTVNGEHFDFESKEYSGDSNFYLEHVISNENVMSQELKKLYKIFKEDKNLFLIKNDKGKFKDYNSKLIEKVAYYLHAYYSKAFQKISVDNKKSNAVKDAIGYYYNLFEKMKLVKEIVVQNNIDYDVEKEFEKAAENIAICNVEMLPYRSSNSDQVIATDWKLPSGRLAADVIVDKLLKDKNTVTVFRSFELKEGKKKFWKGFLEQSAQQKGVDFKDIIKMPIFWFGGKQSASLSKNNVELYDSSVENPQEKVNEAIDLLLKELKMEDFSNKLDEIIKNN
;
A
#
# COMPACT_ATOMS: atom_id res chain seq x y z
N MET A 1 -14.51 -28.75 6.21
CA MET A 1 -13.68 -27.71 5.60
C MET A 1 -13.18 -26.83 6.74
N THR A 2 -11.87 -26.66 6.89
CA THR A 2 -11.29 -25.87 8.00
C THR A 2 -11.23 -24.38 7.63
N ASN A 3 -11.07 -23.47 8.60
CA ASN A 3 -10.88 -22.04 8.31
C ASN A 3 -9.64 -21.77 7.43
N SER A 4 -8.63 -22.65 7.48
CA SER A 4 -7.47 -22.56 6.59
C SER A 4 -7.79 -22.93 5.15
N ASP A 5 -8.74 -23.85 4.91
CA ASP A 5 -9.17 -24.22 3.56
C ASP A 5 -10.04 -23.11 2.95
N ASN A 6 -10.84 -22.43 3.78
CA ASN A 6 -11.68 -21.31 3.35
C ASN A 6 -10.83 -20.13 2.87
N LEU A 7 -9.83 -19.69 3.65
CA LEU A 7 -8.96 -18.57 3.25
C LEU A 7 -8.25 -18.83 1.93
N LYS A 8 -7.66 -20.03 1.77
CA LYS A 8 -7.01 -20.41 0.51
C LYS A 8 -7.99 -20.38 -0.65
N LYS A 9 -9.21 -20.92 -0.45
CA LYS A 9 -10.25 -20.90 -1.48
C LYS A 9 -10.62 -19.47 -1.89
N SER A 10 -10.83 -18.56 -0.95
CA SER A 10 -11.16 -17.17 -1.27
C SER A 10 -10.02 -16.42 -1.98
N ILE A 11 -8.76 -16.74 -1.65
CA ILE A 11 -7.60 -16.21 -2.40
C ILE A 11 -7.62 -16.70 -3.85
N GLU A 12 -7.87 -17.99 -4.08
CA GLU A 12 -7.93 -18.55 -5.43
C GLU A 12 -9.15 -18.05 -6.22
N GLU A 13 -10.29 -17.85 -5.57
CA GLU A 13 -11.47 -17.22 -6.19
C GLU A 13 -11.18 -15.76 -6.62
N LEU A 14 -10.45 -15.00 -5.79
CA LEU A 14 -10.01 -13.65 -6.15
C LEU A 14 -9.01 -13.65 -7.32
N LYS A 15 -8.05 -14.59 -7.36
CA LYS A 15 -7.14 -14.74 -8.51
C LYS A 15 -7.90 -15.12 -9.78
N ALA A 16 -8.85 -16.04 -9.68
CA ALA A 16 -9.66 -16.48 -10.82
C ALA A 16 -10.51 -15.33 -11.41
N PHE A 17 -10.97 -14.40 -10.57
CA PHE A 17 -11.65 -13.19 -11.05
C PHE A 17 -10.78 -12.36 -11.99
N TRP A 18 -9.48 -12.25 -11.75
CA TRP A 18 -8.57 -11.48 -12.61
C TRP A 18 -7.98 -12.28 -13.77
N SER A 19 -7.86 -13.60 -13.66
CA SER A 19 -7.04 -14.43 -14.57
C SER A 19 -7.76 -15.64 -15.17
N ASN A 20 -9.08 -15.76 -14.98
CA ASN A 20 -9.83 -16.91 -15.50
C ASN A 20 -11.32 -16.59 -15.68
N SER A 21 -11.62 -15.40 -16.22
CA SER A 21 -12.97 -15.01 -16.60
C SER A 21 -13.14 -15.17 -18.11
N ASN A 22 -14.29 -15.72 -18.55
CA ASN A 22 -14.60 -15.91 -19.97
C ASN A 22 -14.62 -14.60 -20.78
N GLN A 23 -14.66 -13.45 -20.12
CA GLN A 23 -14.73 -12.13 -20.75
C GLN A 23 -13.56 -11.23 -20.37
N TYR A 24 -12.65 -11.71 -19.53
CA TYR A 24 -11.52 -10.94 -19.03
C TYR A 24 -10.41 -11.87 -18.52
N ASP A 25 -9.23 -11.70 -19.09
CA ASP A 25 -8.01 -12.27 -18.56
C ASP A 25 -6.95 -11.17 -18.48
N ILE A 26 -6.34 -11.03 -17.31
CA ILE A 26 -5.37 -9.97 -17.05
C ILE A 26 -4.11 -10.09 -17.93
N LYS A 27 -3.72 -11.30 -18.33
CA LYS A 27 -2.55 -11.50 -19.18
C LYS A 27 -2.85 -11.11 -20.62
N GLU A 28 -4.01 -11.46 -21.14
CA GLU A 28 -4.48 -10.98 -22.45
C GLU A 28 -4.61 -9.45 -22.45
N LYS A 29 -5.13 -8.85 -21.37
CA LYS A 29 -5.20 -7.39 -21.20
C LYS A 29 -3.82 -6.74 -21.12
N ALA A 30 -2.86 -7.38 -20.47
CA ALA A 30 -1.49 -6.92 -20.42
C ALA A 30 -0.83 -6.94 -21.80
N GLU A 31 -1.06 -7.97 -22.61
CA GLU A 31 -0.55 -8.04 -23.99
C GLU A 31 -1.13 -6.91 -24.86
N GLU A 32 -2.44 -6.65 -24.75
CA GLU A 32 -3.09 -5.51 -25.40
C GLU A 32 -2.49 -4.17 -24.94
N TYR A 33 -2.32 -3.97 -23.63
CA TYR A 33 -1.74 -2.76 -23.04
C TYR A 33 -0.29 -2.52 -23.50
N ILE A 34 0.52 -3.57 -23.55
CA ILE A 34 1.91 -3.53 -24.02
C ILE A 34 1.97 -3.12 -25.49
N GLU A 35 1.10 -3.66 -26.33
CA GLU A 35 1.06 -3.32 -27.76
C GLU A 35 0.59 -1.87 -27.98
N LEU A 36 -0.44 -1.42 -27.23
CA LEU A 36 -0.91 -0.04 -27.29
C LEU A 36 0.17 0.96 -26.84
N TYR A 37 0.95 0.61 -25.81
CA TYR A 37 2.10 1.42 -25.40
C TYR A 37 3.19 1.49 -26.49
N LYS A 38 3.53 0.36 -27.13
CA LYS A 38 4.60 0.29 -28.14
C LYS A 38 4.25 0.96 -29.46
N THR A 39 2.99 0.90 -29.87
CA THR A 39 2.53 1.40 -31.17
C THR A 39 2.04 2.84 -31.14
N GLY A 40 1.72 3.37 -29.96
CA GLY A 40 1.06 4.66 -29.80
C GLY A 40 -0.37 4.67 -30.38
N ALA A 41 -0.93 3.51 -30.70
CA ALA A 41 -2.26 3.40 -31.28
C ALA A 41 -3.31 3.92 -30.30
N ASN A 42 -4.32 4.62 -30.83
CA ASN A 42 -5.46 4.98 -30.00
C ASN A 42 -6.32 3.74 -29.75
N SER A 43 -6.72 3.53 -28.50
CA SER A 43 -7.76 2.57 -28.13
C SER A 43 -8.71 3.23 -27.15
N ASP A 44 -9.77 3.83 -27.71
CA ASP A 44 -10.88 4.36 -26.93
C ASP A 44 -11.63 3.25 -26.17
N HIS A 45 -11.35 1.97 -26.47
CA HIS A 45 -12.03 0.80 -25.91
C HIS A 45 -11.22 0.07 -24.84
N PHE A 46 -9.90 0.29 -24.74
CA PHE A 46 -9.10 -0.37 -23.71
C PHE A 46 -9.49 0.12 -22.32
N THR A 47 -9.68 -0.81 -21.40
CA THR A 47 -9.90 -0.54 -19.99
C THR A 47 -9.40 -1.68 -19.12
N TRP A 48 -8.78 -1.34 -17.99
CA TRP A 48 -8.48 -2.29 -16.93
C TRP A 48 -9.68 -2.65 -16.07
N VAL A 49 -10.79 -1.90 -16.18
CA VAL A 49 -12.03 -2.18 -15.46
C VAL A 49 -12.55 -3.57 -15.85
N HIS A 50 -12.76 -4.41 -14.85
CA HIS A 50 -13.32 -5.74 -15.06
C HIS A 50 -14.78 -5.62 -15.50
N PRO A 51 -15.25 -6.38 -16.52
CA PRO A 51 -16.61 -6.28 -17.03
C PRO A 51 -17.70 -6.49 -15.96
N GLU A 52 -17.45 -7.38 -14.99
CA GLU A 52 -18.39 -7.60 -13.88
C GLU A 52 -18.43 -6.43 -12.88
N ASP A 53 -17.37 -5.64 -12.78
CA ASP A 53 -17.32 -4.45 -11.92
C ASP A 53 -17.89 -3.21 -12.62
N ALA A 54 -17.81 -3.14 -13.95
CA ALA A 54 -18.21 -1.98 -14.76
C ALA A 54 -19.61 -1.42 -14.44
N PRO A 55 -20.66 -2.21 -14.20
CA PRO A 55 -21.99 -1.69 -13.84
C PRO A 55 -22.06 -1.00 -12.47
N TYR A 56 -21.09 -1.25 -11.59
CA TYR A 56 -21.08 -0.81 -10.19
C TYR A 56 -20.09 0.34 -9.92
N ILE A 57 -19.34 0.74 -10.94
CA ILE A 57 -18.38 1.83 -10.83
C ILE A 57 -18.76 2.97 -11.77
N ASN A 58 -18.73 4.18 -11.24
CA ASN A 58 -18.77 5.38 -12.06
C ASN A 58 -17.33 5.83 -12.30
N THR A 59 -16.92 5.81 -13.57
CA THR A 59 -15.61 6.28 -14.05
C THR A 59 -15.74 7.53 -14.94
N ASP A 60 -16.83 8.28 -14.82
CA ASP A 60 -17.10 9.47 -15.64
C ASP A 60 -15.91 10.44 -15.54
N ASN A 61 -15.23 10.66 -16.66
CA ASN A 61 -14.02 11.47 -16.73
C ASN A 61 -12.92 11.02 -15.75
N CYS A 62 -12.69 9.71 -15.63
CA CYS A 62 -11.54 9.16 -14.92
C CYS A 62 -10.72 8.25 -15.83
N LYS A 63 -9.82 8.86 -16.64
CA LYS A 63 -8.89 8.10 -17.48
C LYS A 63 -7.95 7.18 -16.69
N ALA A 64 -7.60 7.56 -15.47
CA ALA A 64 -6.79 6.73 -14.59
C ALA A 64 -7.45 5.37 -14.28
N ALA A 65 -8.78 5.33 -14.11
CA ALA A 65 -9.48 4.07 -13.90
C ALA A 65 -9.46 3.15 -15.14
N GLN A 66 -9.42 3.76 -16.33
CA GLN A 66 -9.39 3.03 -17.59
C GLN A 66 -7.98 2.51 -17.90
N TRP A 67 -6.96 3.36 -17.79
CA TRP A 67 -5.62 3.08 -18.32
C TRP A 67 -4.57 2.82 -17.24
N GLY A 68 -4.80 3.23 -16.00
CA GLY A 68 -3.92 2.94 -14.88
C GLY A 68 -4.08 1.49 -14.40
N ILE A 69 -2.95 0.81 -14.18
CA ILE A 69 -2.93 -0.59 -13.77
C ILE A 69 -3.55 -0.73 -12.36
N PRO A 70 -4.59 -1.57 -12.18
CA PRO A 70 -5.27 -1.72 -10.90
C PRO A 70 -4.37 -2.35 -9.84
N ASN A 71 -4.72 -2.18 -8.57
CA ASN A 71 -4.12 -2.90 -7.44
C ASN A 71 -5.24 -3.41 -6.54
N GLN A 72 -5.22 -4.68 -6.15
CA GLN A 72 -6.19 -5.24 -5.21
C GLN A 72 -5.52 -5.66 -3.89
N ILE A 73 -4.52 -6.53 -3.95
CA ILE A 73 -3.83 -7.06 -2.76
C ILE A 73 -2.33 -6.84 -2.91
N LEU A 74 -1.71 -6.22 -1.90
CA LEU A 74 -0.25 -6.07 -1.80
C LEU A 74 0.22 -6.62 -0.46
N GLY A 75 0.76 -7.84 -0.49
CA GLY A 75 1.27 -8.58 0.66
C GLY A 75 0.55 -9.92 0.87
N ASP A 76 1.28 -10.88 1.43
CA ASP A 76 0.78 -12.21 1.77
C ASP A 76 -0.25 -12.14 2.91
N ILE A 77 -1.53 -12.14 2.55
CA ILE A 77 -2.64 -12.08 3.50
C ILE A 77 -2.71 -13.28 4.46
N GLU A 78 -2.16 -14.43 4.09
CA GLU A 78 -2.12 -15.57 5.02
C GLU A 78 -1.18 -15.30 6.19
N LYS A 79 -0.03 -14.66 5.91
CA LYS A 79 1.01 -14.32 6.90
C LYS A 79 0.81 -12.95 7.56
N ALA A 80 -0.04 -12.09 6.99
CA ALA A 80 -0.24 -10.74 7.49
C ALA A 80 -0.70 -10.72 8.96
N LYS A 81 -0.07 -9.84 9.75
CA LYS A 81 -0.54 -9.44 11.08
C LYS A 81 -1.41 -8.18 11.01
N PHE A 82 -1.15 -7.34 10.00
CA PHE A 82 -1.88 -6.10 9.74
C PHE A 82 -2.51 -6.15 8.36
N ILE A 83 -3.81 -5.87 8.30
CA ILE A 83 -4.55 -5.67 7.05
C ILE A 83 -5.02 -4.22 6.98
N PHE A 84 -4.69 -3.54 5.89
CA PHE A 84 -5.16 -2.18 5.63
C PHE A 84 -6.18 -2.22 4.50
N GLY A 85 -7.46 -2.15 4.87
CA GLY A 85 -8.56 -2.07 3.92
C GLY A 85 -8.66 -0.65 3.37
N LEU A 86 -8.09 -0.43 2.20
CA LEU A 86 -8.06 0.84 1.51
C LEU A 86 -9.24 0.96 0.54
N TYR A 87 -9.38 2.12 -0.09
CA TYR A 87 -10.49 2.36 -1.00
C TYR A 87 -10.02 2.15 -2.43
N ASN A 88 -9.16 3.03 -2.93
CA ASN A 88 -8.62 2.93 -4.27
C ASN A 88 -7.13 3.33 -4.32
N PRO A 89 -6.35 2.75 -5.24
CA PRO A 89 -4.98 3.13 -5.43
C PRO A 89 -4.86 4.52 -6.08
N GLY A 90 -3.84 5.29 -5.69
CA GLY A 90 -3.55 6.62 -6.22
C GLY A 90 -2.79 6.60 -7.56
N THR A 91 -2.85 7.71 -8.29
CA THR A 91 -2.00 8.05 -9.46
C THR A 91 -1.06 9.21 -9.10
N GLN A 92 0.05 9.37 -9.84
CA GLN A 92 0.97 10.49 -9.70
C GLN A 92 0.55 11.72 -10.51
N MET A 93 -0.23 11.50 -11.57
CA MET A 93 -0.79 12.51 -12.45
C MET A 93 -2.14 13.06 -11.93
N LYS A 94 -2.43 14.33 -12.21
CA LYS A 94 -3.74 14.91 -11.88
C LYS A 94 -4.80 14.46 -12.90
N ASN A 95 -6.04 14.30 -12.46
CA ASN A 95 -7.10 13.82 -13.35
C ASN A 95 -7.38 14.70 -14.59
N ASN A 96 -7.21 16.02 -14.48
CA ASN A 96 -7.36 16.91 -15.64
C ASN A 96 -6.24 16.72 -16.68
N GLU A 97 -5.07 16.25 -16.26
CA GLU A 97 -3.96 15.87 -17.14
C GLU A 97 -4.23 14.48 -17.72
N ALA A 98 -4.66 13.53 -16.88
CA ALA A 98 -5.08 12.19 -17.30
C ALA A 98 -6.20 12.25 -18.36
N ASN A 99 -7.21 13.10 -18.18
CA ASN A 99 -8.30 13.20 -19.16
C ASN A 99 -7.91 13.87 -20.48
N LYS A 100 -6.72 14.49 -20.56
CA LYS A 100 -6.18 15.02 -21.82
C LYS A 100 -5.34 13.99 -22.57
N THR A 101 -5.07 12.83 -21.97
CA THR A 101 -4.28 11.81 -22.65
C THR A 101 -5.07 11.16 -23.77
N THR A 102 -4.46 11.05 -24.94
CA THR A 102 -5.14 10.56 -26.15
C THR A 102 -4.94 9.08 -26.42
N ASN A 103 -3.94 8.44 -25.81
CA ASN A 103 -3.68 7.00 -25.92
C ASN A 103 -2.93 6.48 -24.67
N VAL A 104 -2.76 5.16 -24.59
CA VAL A 104 -2.04 4.49 -23.49
C VAL A 104 -0.59 4.96 -23.37
N GLU A 105 0.10 5.15 -24.50
CA GLU A 105 1.50 5.64 -24.53
C GLU A 105 1.64 7.00 -23.81
N ASP A 106 0.83 7.98 -24.19
CA ASP A 106 0.84 9.33 -23.60
C ASP A 106 0.48 9.29 -22.10
N TYR A 107 -0.48 8.45 -21.71
CA TYR A 107 -0.83 8.25 -20.30
C TYR A 107 0.34 7.71 -19.48
N VAL A 108 0.95 6.61 -19.93
CA VAL A 108 2.09 5.98 -19.25
C VAL A 108 3.26 6.95 -19.14
N ASN A 109 3.58 7.67 -20.22
CA ASN A 109 4.71 8.59 -20.23
C ASN A 109 4.49 9.77 -19.27
N LYS A 110 3.27 10.30 -19.15
CA LYS A 110 2.95 11.36 -18.19
C LYS A 110 2.97 10.88 -16.74
N GLU A 111 2.51 9.66 -16.46
CA GLU A 111 2.64 9.08 -15.11
C GLU A 111 4.12 8.90 -14.74
N LYS A 112 4.94 8.36 -15.65
CA LYS A 112 6.39 8.22 -15.46
C LYS A 112 7.05 9.56 -15.18
N GLU A 113 6.76 10.58 -16.00
CA GLU A 113 7.27 11.95 -15.80
C GLU A 113 6.87 12.51 -14.42
N ALA A 114 5.60 12.33 -14.02
CA ALA A 114 5.07 12.79 -12.74
C ALA A 114 5.61 11.99 -11.53
N GLU A 115 5.99 10.73 -11.71
CA GLU A 115 6.63 9.89 -10.69
C GLU A 115 8.09 10.30 -10.51
N GLN A 116 8.80 10.50 -11.62
CA GLN A 116 10.25 10.73 -11.69
C GLN A 116 10.66 12.19 -11.49
N THR A 117 9.73 13.14 -11.42
CA THR A 117 10.04 14.56 -11.23
C THR A 117 9.78 15.01 -9.79
N VAL A 118 10.84 15.44 -9.08
CA VAL A 118 10.73 16.03 -7.74
C VAL A 118 11.36 17.42 -7.73
N ASN A 119 10.58 18.46 -7.42
CA ASN A 119 11.02 19.87 -7.44
C ASN A 119 11.67 20.32 -8.77
N GLY A 120 11.31 19.70 -9.89
CA GLY A 120 11.90 19.99 -11.21
C GLY A 120 13.19 19.25 -11.51
N GLU A 121 13.67 18.41 -10.59
CA GLU A 121 14.77 17.47 -10.82
C GLU A 121 14.19 16.12 -11.26
N HIS A 122 14.82 15.51 -12.26
CA HIS A 122 14.42 14.21 -12.81
C HIS A 122 15.24 13.09 -12.19
N PHE A 123 14.58 12.02 -11.77
CA PHE A 123 15.16 10.86 -11.12
C PHE A 123 14.83 9.60 -11.91
N ASP A 124 15.86 8.89 -12.34
CA ASP A 124 15.67 7.64 -13.07
C ASP A 124 15.50 6.49 -12.08
N PHE A 125 14.30 5.92 -12.04
CA PHE A 125 14.02 4.66 -11.37
C PHE A 125 12.93 3.91 -12.14
N GLU A 126 12.85 2.61 -11.89
CA GLU A 126 11.85 1.74 -12.49
C GLU A 126 10.43 2.16 -12.05
N SER A 127 9.61 2.51 -13.05
CA SER A 127 8.22 2.90 -12.85
C SER A 127 7.32 1.69 -12.91
N LYS A 128 6.31 1.66 -12.03
CA LYS A 128 5.31 0.60 -11.96
C LYS A 128 4.19 0.72 -13.00
N GLU A 129 4.22 1.75 -13.83
CA GLU A 129 3.13 2.11 -14.75
C GLU A 129 3.21 1.35 -16.09
N TYR A 130 4.31 0.61 -16.31
CA TYR A 130 4.50 -0.23 -17.49
C TYR A 130 5.57 -1.29 -17.25
N SER A 131 5.28 -2.54 -17.66
CA SER A 131 6.26 -3.60 -17.83
C SER A 131 6.11 -4.23 -19.22
N GLY A 132 7.24 -4.63 -19.82
CA GLY A 132 7.24 -5.42 -21.05
C GLY A 132 6.93 -6.91 -20.83
N ASP A 133 6.87 -7.36 -19.57
CA ASP A 133 6.50 -8.72 -19.18
C ASP A 133 5.01 -8.77 -18.80
N SER A 134 4.21 -9.59 -19.50
CA SER A 134 2.78 -9.70 -19.19
C SER A 134 2.50 -10.37 -17.83
N ASN A 135 3.44 -11.15 -17.29
CA ASN A 135 3.26 -11.79 -15.97
C ASN A 135 3.30 -10.76 -14.82
N PHE A 136 4.01 -9.64 -15.02
CA PHE A 136 4.09 -8.54 -14.05
C PHE A 136 2.70 -8.05 -13.61
N TYR A 137 1.75 -7.97 -14.53
CA TYR A 137 0.47 -7.29 -14.29
C TYR A 137 -0.41 -8.06 -13.30
N LEU A 138 -0.40 -9.39 -13.33
CA LEU A 138 -1.10 -10.20 -12.32
C LEU A 138 -0.43 -10.04 -10.94
N GLU A 139 0.91 -10.12 -10.90
CA GLU A 139 1.67 -9.94 -9.66
C GLU A 139 1.54 -8.54 -9.07
N HIS A 140 1.26 -7.54 -9.91
CA HIS A 140 1.01 -6.17 -9.49
C HIS A 140 -0.42 -5.97 -8.94
N VAL A 141 -1.42 -6.64 -9.52
CA VAL A 141 -2.81 -6.60 -9.01
C VAL A 141 -2.95 -7.40 -7.72
N ILE A 142 -2.35 -8.60 -7.66
CA ILE A 142 -2.33 -9.49 -6.50
C ILE A 142 -0.88 -9.89 -6.21
N SER A 143 -0.23 -9.11 -5.36
CA SER A 143 1.15 -9.33 -4.96
C SER A 143 1.24 -10.05 -3.62
N ASN A 144 2.12 -11.05 -3.54
CA ASN A 144 2.55 -11.60 -2.25
C ASN A 144 3.59 -10.72 -1.55
N GLU A 145 4.29 -9.86 -2.30
CA GLU A 145 5.24 -8.91 -1.71
C GLU A 145 4.47 -7.76 -1.07
N ASN A 146 4.81 -7.45 0.19
CA ASN A 146 4.18 -6.35 0.89
C ASN A 146 4.66 -5.00 0.33
N VAL A 147 3.80 -3.99 0.37
CA VAL A 147 4.10 -2.68 -0.22
C VAL A 147 5.29 -1.97 0.43
N MET A 148 5.53 -2.22 1.72
CA MET A 148 6.68 -1.65 2.42
C MET A 148 8.00 -2.26 1.92
N SER A 149 8.04 -3.55 1.58
CA SER A 149 9.21 -4.18 0.96
C SER A 149 9.58 -3.46 -0.33
N GLN A 150 8.62 -3.27 -1.24
CA GLN A 150 8.81 -2.59 -2.52
C GLN A 150 9.33 -1.17 -2.32
N GLU A 151 8.68 -0.38 -1.45
CA GLU A 151 9.06 1.00 -1.20
C GLU A 151 10.42 1.12 -0.49
N LEU A 152 10.73 0.26 0.47
CA LEU A 152 12.01 0.29 1.19
C LEU A 152 13.19 -0.15 0.31
N LYS A 153 13.01 -1.15 -0.56
CA LYS A 153 14.02 -1.54 -1.56
C LYS A 153 14.32 -0.38 -2.51
N LYS A 154 13.28 0.32 -2.99
CA LYS A 154 13.42 1.52 -3.84
C LYS A 154 14.13 2.66 -3.11
N LEU A 155 13.76 2.95 -1.87
CA LEU A 155 14.44 3.95 -1.05
C LEU A 155 15.91 3.59 -0.78
N TYR A 156 16.21 2.32 -0.50
CA TYR A 156 17.57 1.87 -0.28
C TYR A 156 18.43 2.00 -1.55
N LYS A 157 17.86 1.69 -2.73
CA LYS A 157 18.50 1.91 -4.02
C LYS A 157 18.89 3.39 -4.21
N ILE A 158 17.94 4.31 -4.01
CA ILE A 158 18.20 5.75 -4.09
C ILE A 158 19.28 6.18 -3.08
N PHE A 159 19.24 5.64 -1.86
CA PHE A 159 20.26 5.95 -0.86
C PHE A 159 21.67 5.53 -1.31
N LYS A 160 21.80 4.35 -1.94
CA LYS A 160 23.08 3.87 -2.50
C LYS A 160 23.58 4.76 -3.64
N GLU A 161 22.68 5.26 -4.48
CA GLU A 161 23.00 6.07 -5.66
C GLU A 161 23.29 7.53 -5.31
N ASP A 162 22.39 8.20 -4.58
CA ASP A 162 22.60 9.55 -4.04
C ASP A 162 21.81 9.79 -2.75
N LYS A 163 22.45 9.48 -1.61
CA LYS A 163 21.88 9.76 -0.29
C LYS A 163 21.57 11.23 -0.02
N ASN A 164 22.11 12.18 -0.77
CA ASN A 164 21.80 13.60 -0.56
C ASN A 164 20.37 13.94 -0.93
N LEU A 165 19.71 13.14 -1.78
CA LEU A 165 18.32 13.34 -2.18
C LEU A 165 17.34 13.26 -1.02
N PHE A 166 17.70 12.51 0.02
CA PHE A 166 16.94 12.44 1.28
C PHE A 166 17.02 13.75 2.09
N LEU A 167 17.99 14.62 1.81
CA LEU A 167 18.37 15.73 2.67
C LEU A 167 18.10 17.09 2.00
N ILE A 168 17.47 17.98 2.74
CA ILE A 168 17.44 19.41 2.44
C ILE A 168 18.63 20.05 3.17
N LYS A 169 19.51 20.70 2.41
CA LYS A 169 20.66 21.45 2.96
C LYS A 169 20.37 22.94 2.96
N ASN A 170 20.97 23.69 3.90
CA ASN A 170 20.97 25.14 3.87
C ASN A 170 22.07 25.69 2.93
N ASP A 171 22.12 27.01 2.76
CA ASP A 171 23.08 27.71 1.88
C ASP A 171 24.56 27.45 2.25
N LYS A 172 24.82 26.92 3.45
CA LYS A 172 26.16 26.53 3.92
C LYS A 172 26.44 25.03 3.72
N GLY A 173 25.59 24.33 2.98
CA GLY A 173 25.69 22.89 2.73
C GLY A 173 25.38 22.00 3.95
N LYS A 174 24.89 22.57 5.07
CA LYS A 174 24.58 21.79 6.27
C LYS A 174 23.16 21.22 6.20
N PHE A 175 22.98 20.02 6.74
CA PHE A 175 21.66 19.41 6.90
C PHE A 175 20.72 20.37 7.62
N LYS A 176 19.57 20.61 6.99
CA LYS A 176 18.47 21.42 7.51
C LYS A 176 17.27 20.55 7.83
N ASP A 177 16.94 19.63 6.93
CA ASP A 177 15.70 18.87 6.99
C ASP A 177 15.72 17.62 6.10
N TYR A 178 14.70 16.78 6.17
CA TYR A 178 14.48 15.69 5.23
C TYR A 178 13.58 16.12 4.05
N ASN A 179 13.87 15.59 2.86
CA ASN A 179 13.12 15.86 1.63
C ASN A 179 11.82 15.03 1.59
N SER A 180 10.76 15.50 2.25
CA SER A 180 9.49 14.77 2.31
C SER A 180 8.81 14.57 0.94
N LYS A 181 9.05 15.47 -0.01
CA LYS A 181 8.45 15.40 -1.36
C LYS A 181 9.00 14.23 -2.19
N LEU A 182 10.29 13.90 -2.02
CA LEU A 182 10.86 12.70 -2.63
C LEU A 182 10.09 11.45 -2.19
N ILE A 183 9.81 11.37 -0.90
CA ILE A 183 9.20 10.20 -0.26
C ILE A 183 7.71 10.10 -0.63
N GLU A 184 7.03 11.23 -0.74
CA GLU A 184 5.66 11.28 -1.28
C GLU A 184 5.55 10.63 -2.67
N LYS A 185 6.57 10.80 -3.52
CA LYS A 185 6.62 10.23 -4.87
C LYS A 185 7.11 8.80 -4.92
N VAL A 186 8.21 8.51 -4.23
CA VAL A 186 8.93 7.23 -4.29
C VAL A 186 8.31 6.16 -3.39
N ALA A 187 7.75 6.57 -2.26
CA ALA A 187 7.23 5.68 -1.22
C ALA A 187 5.86 6.20 -0.74
N TYR A 188 4.88 6.17 -1.64
CA TYR A 188 3.55 6.71 -1.45
C TYR A 188 2.87 6.15 -0.20
N TYR A 189 2.91 4.84 0.04
CA TYR A 189 2.21 4.23 1.16
C TYR A 189 2.87 4.58 2.49
N LEU A 190 4.21 4.58 2.54
CA LEU A 190 4.96 5.10 3.67
C LEU A 190 4.60 6.56 3.94
N HIS A 191 4.60 7.39 2.90
CA HIS A 191 4.25 8.80 3.02
C HIS A 191 2.81 8.96 3.50
N ALA A 192 1.82 8.42 2.79
CA ALA A 192 0.41 8.65 3.02
C ALA A 192 -0.09 8.03 4.33
N TYR A 193 0.27 6.77 4.60
CA TYR A 193 -0.31 5.97 5.68
C TYR A 193 0.66 5.71 6.83
N TYR A 194 1.80 5.05 6.57
CA TYR A 194 2.61 4.41 7.62
C TYR A 194 3.51 5.34 8.42
N SER A 195 4.01 6.42 7.82
CA SER A 195 4.91 7.35 8.50
C SER A 195 4.33 7.95 9.78
N LYS A 196 3.00 7.99 9.90
CA LYS A 196 2.30 8.54 11.06
C LYS A 196 2.40 7.65 12.30
N ALA A 197 2.75 6.37 12.14
CA ALA A 197 3.08 5.50 13.25
C ALA A 197 4.37 5.94 13.97
N PHE A 198 5.27 6.66 13.25
CA PHE A 198 6.51 7.18 13.81
C PHE A 198 6.33 8.49 14.60
N GLN A 199 5.13 9.06 14.63
CA GLN A 199 4.87 10.33 15.29
C GLN A 199 5.20 10.27 16.78
N LYS A 200 6.19 11.07 17.20
CA LYS A 200 6.54 11.25 18.61
C LYS A 200 5.72 12.41 19.19
N ILE A 201 5.31 12.26 20.43
CA ILE A 201 4.82 13.37 21.24
C ILE A 201 6.06 13.95 21.93
N SER A 202 6.43 15.19 21.62
CA SER A 202 7.58 15.82 22.28
C SER A 202 7.23 16.22 23.73
N VAL A 203 8.27 16.45 24.53
CA VAL A 203 8.18 16.87 25.95
C VAL A 203 7.37 18.17 26.13
N ASP A 204 7.25 19.00 25.09
CA ASP A 204 6.47 20.24 25.08
C ASP A 204 5.06 20.09 24.48
N ASN A 205 4.53 18.86 24.38
CA ASN A 205 3.28 18.53 23.69
C ASN A 205 3.22 18.96 22.20
N LYS A 206 4.37 19.24 21.58
CA LYS A 206 4.44 19.52 20.14
C LYS A 206 4.58 18.21 19.37
N LYS A 207 3.65 17.98 18.45
CA LYS A 207 3.71 16.83 17.56
C LYS A 207 4.91 16.98 16.63
N SER A 208 5.77 15.97 16.58
CA SER A 208 6.80 15.90 15.54
C SER A 208 6.16 15.68 14.16
N ASN A 209 6.90 16.05 13.12
CA ASN A 209 6.49 15.75 11.75
C ASN A 209 6.78 14.28 11.48
N ALA A 210 5.73 13.46 11.47
CA ALA A 210 5.85 12.01 11.41
C ALA A 210 6.52 11.50 10.13
N VAL A 211 6.30 12.19 9.00
CA VAL A 211 7.00 11.90 7.74
C VAL A 211 8.50 12.06 7.93
N LYS A 212 8.94 13.15 8.56
CA LYS A 212 10.36 13.37 8.83
C LYS A 212 10.95 12.35 9.80
N ASP A 213 10.20 11.95 10.83
CA ASP A 213 10.66 10.91 11.76
C ASP A 213 10.86 9.57 11.07
N ALA A 214 9.94 9.17 10.19
CA ALA A 214 10.05 7.96 9.41
C ALA A 214 11.25 8.01 8.45
N ILE A 215 11.44 9.13 7.74
CA ILE A 215 12.58 9.30 6.83
C ILE A 215 13.90 9.27 7.60
N GLY A 216 13.96 9.98 8.73
CA GLY A 216 15.15 9.98 9.56
C GLY A 216 15.45 8.59 10.11
N TYR A 217 14.44 7.80 10.44
CA TYR A 217 14.63 6.41 10.84
C TYR A 217 15.29 5.59 9.71
N TYR A 218 14.71 5.56 8.51
CA TYR A 218 15.24 4.75 7.42
C TYR A 218 16.59 5.26 6.89
N TYR A 219 16.79 6.57 6.83
CA TYR A 219 18.11 7.15 6.50
C TYR A 219 19.19 6.65 7.47
N ASN A 220 18.91 6.70 8.78
CA ASN A 220 19.84 6.24 9.81
C ASN A 220 20.02 4.71 9.76
N LEU A 221 18.98 3.95 9.44
CA LEU A 221 19.08 2.50 9.22
C LEU A 221 20.00 2.19 8.04
N PHE A 222 19.89 2.91 6.93
CA PHE A 222 20.74 2.71 5.76
C PHE A 222 22.20 3.13 6.01
N GLU A 223 22.44 4.22 6.74
CA GLU A 223 23.80 4.56 7.22
C GLU A 223 24.35 3.47 8.15
N LYS A 224 23.52 2.93 9.05
CA LYS A 224 23.90 1.81 9.93
C LYS A 224 24.28 0.57 9.12
N MET A 225 23.50 0.23 8.09
CA MET A 225 23.82 -0.87 7.17
C MET A 225 25.16 -0.64 6.47
N LYS A 226 25.43 0.58 6.00
CA LYS A 226 26.71 0.92 5.37
C LYS A 226 27.89 0.70 6.33
N LEU A 227 27.78 1.17 7.58
CA LEU A 227 28.80 0.96 8.60
C LEU A 227 29.01 -0.53 8.89
N VAL A 228 27.93 -1.30 9.06
CA VAL A 228 28.03 -2.75 9.30
C VAL A 228 28.70 -3.46 8.14
N LYS A 229 28.43 -3.08 6.88
CA LYS A 229 29.13 -3.65 5.73
C LYS A 229 30.65 -3.44 5.82
N GLU A 230 31.10 -2.28 6.27
CA GLU A 230 32.53 -1.99 6.47
C GLU A 230 33.13 -2.88 7.59
N ILE A 231 32.42 -3.01 8.73
CA ILE A 231 32.83 -3.86 9.87
C ILE A 231 32.91 -5.34 9.46
N VAL A 232 31.90 -5.84 8.76
CA VAL A 232 31.80 -7.23 8.28
C VAL A 232 33.01 -7.59 7.44
N VAL A 233 33.41 -6.70 6.51
CA VAL A 233 34.58 -6.90 5.65
C VAL A 233 35.88 -6.83 6.47
N GLN A 234 36.02 -5.84 7.35
CA GLN A 234 37.24 -5.64 8.15
C GLN A 234 37.51 -6.79 9.13
N ASN A 235 36.45 -7.34 9.73
CA ASN A 235 36.55 -8.38 10.76
C ASN A 235 36.22 -9.79 10.25
N ASN A 236 36.03 -9.95 8.93
CA ASN A 236 35.73 -11.23 8.28
C ASN A 236 34.54 -11.98 8.92
N ILE A 237 33.44 -11.25 9.16
CA ILE A 237 32.20 -11.78 9.74
C ILE A 237 31.35 -12.40 8.60
N ASP A 238 30.81 -13.60 8.80
CA ASP A 238 29.87 -14.21 7.84
C ASP A 238 28.47 -13.60 8.01
N TYR A 239 28.24 -12.44 7.40
CA TYR A 239 26.96 -11.74 7.45
C TYR A 239 26.73 -10.89 6.19
N ASP A 240 25.69 -11.21 5.43
CA ASP A 240 25.29 -10.44 4.25
C ASP A 240 24.22 -9.41 4.61
N VAL A 241 24.66 -8.16 4.77
CA VAL A 241 23.79 -7.03 5.17
C VAL A 241 22.68 -6.77 4.14
N GLU A 242 22.95 -6.91 2.84
CA GLU A 242 21.94 -6.62 1.81
C GLU A 242 20.89 -7.71 1.76
N LYS A 243 21.31 -8.98 1.79
CA LYS A 243 20.38 -10.12 1.83
C LYS A 243 19.51 -10.12 3.09
N GLU A 244 20.07 -9.83 4.26
CA GLU A 244 19.28 -9.79 5.50
C GLU A 244 18.34 -8.56 5.54
N PHE A 245 18.69 -7.45 4.89
CA PHE A 245 17.75 -6.34 4.69
C PHE A 245 16.58 -6.72 3.80
N GLU A 246 16.83 -7.33 2.64
CA GLU A 246 15.77 -7.78 1.72
C GLU A 246 14.81 -8.73 2.42
N LYS A 247 15.36 -9.73 3.13
CA LYS A 247 14.58 -10.66 3.94
C LYS A 247 13.80 -9.95 5.04
N ALA A 248 14.38 -8.97 5.74
CA ALA A 248 13.67 -8.22 6.77
C ALA A 248 12.50 -7.40 6.18
N ALA A 249 12.72 -6.76 5.04
CA ALA A 249 11.71 -5.97 4.34
C ALA A 249 10.56 -6.85 3.80
N GLU A 250 10.87 -8.01 3.24
CA GLU A 250 9.89 -8.99 2.75
C GLU A 250 9.04 -9.59 3.86
N ASN A 251 9.61 -9.76 5.06
CA ASN A 251 8.93 -10.32 6.22
C ASN A 251 8.03 -9.33 6.97
N ILE A 252 7.99 -8.05 6.57
CA ILE A 252 7.04 -7.07 7.13
C ILE A 252 5.61 -7.61 6.91
N ALA A 253 4.94 -7.97 8.00
CA ALA A 253 3.66 -8.68 8.00
C ALA A 253 2.45 -7.75 7.76
N ILE A 254 2.53 -6.93 6.72
CA ILE A 254 1.52 -5.96 6.29
C ILE A 254 0.90 -6.42 4.98
N CYS A 255 -0.42 -6.35 4.88
CA CYS A 255 -1.16 -6.54 3.64
C CYS A 255 -2.08 -5.35 3.39
N ASN A 256 -1.94 -4.70 2.23
CA ASN A 256 -2.88 -3.68 1.77
C ASN A 256 -3.92 -4.35 0.88
N VAL A 257 -5.19 -4.06 1.15
CA VAL A 257 -6.31 -4.57 0.36
C VAL A 257 -7.15 -3.39 -0.10
N GLU A 258 -7.11 -3.06 -1.39
CA GLU A 258 -7.96 -2.05 -1.99
C GLU A 258 -9.37 -2.64 -2.17
N MET A 259 -10.40 -2.01 -1.61
CA MET A 259 -11.79 -2.47 -1.77
C MET A 259 -12.38 -2.09 -3.13
N LEU A 260 -11.77 -1.13 -3.82
CA LEU A 260 -12.05 -0.68 -5.17
C LEU A 260 -10.70 -0.58 -5.91
N PRO A 261 -10.32 -1.56 -6.74
CA PRO A 261 -8.94 -1.74 -7.18
C PRO A 261 -8.45 -0.75 -8.26
N TYR A 262 -9.30 0.19 -8.68
CA TYR A 262 -9.04 1.04 -9.85
C TYR A 262 -8.40 2.37 -9.48
N ARG A 263 -7.43 2.81 -10.29
CA ARG A 263 -6.64 4.02 -10.05
C ARG A 263 -7.49 5.29 -10.10
N SER A 264 -7.19 6.23 -9.22
CA SER A 264 -7.73 7.59 -9.32
C SER A 264 -6.86 8.62 -8.60
N SER A 265 -6.94 9.89 -8.98
CA SER A 265 -6.14 10.95 -8.36
C SER A 265 -6.74 11.43 -7.03
N ASN A 266 -8.03 11.13 -6.79
CA ASN A 266 -8.69 11.36 -5.51
C ASN A 266 -9.92 10.45 -5.37
N SER A 267 -10.39 10.28 -4.14
CA SER A 267 -11.48 9.35 -3.76
C SER A 267 -12.82 9.58 -4.46
N ASP A 268 -13.02 10.75 -5.07
CA ASP A 268 -14.32 11.16 -5.60
C ASP A 268 -14.41 10.96 -7.12
N GLN A 269 -13.34 10.47 -7.76
CA GLN A 269 -13.28 10.25 -9.21
C GLN A 269 -13.75 8.87 -9.64
N VAL A 270 -13.39 7.84 -8.86
CA VAL A 270 -13.91 6.49 -9.06
C VAL A 270 -14.82 6.19 -7.89
N ILE A 271 -16.10 6.13 -8.19
CA ILE A 271 -17.13 5.98 -7.17
C ILE A 271 -17.81 4.66 -7.37
N ALA A 272 -17.69 3.78 -6.37
CA ALA A 272 -18.57 2.63 -6.27
C ALA A 272 -20.00 3.11 -5.98
N THR A 273 -20.97 2.61 -6.74
CA THR A 273 -22.38 2.96 -6.62
C THR A 273 -23.16 1.93 -5.79
N ASP A 274 -22.60 0.72 -5.63
CA ASP A 274 -23.20 -0.37 -4.87
C ASP A 274 -22.07 -1.15 -4.14
N TRP A 275 -22.40 -1.73 -2.98
CA TRP A 275 -21.56 -2.68 -2.24
C TRP A 275 -21.60 -4.09 -2.85
N LYS A 276 -22.28 -4.28 -3.99
CA LYS A 276 -22.28 -5.51 -4.78
C LYS A 276 -21.09 -5.66 -5.74
N LEU A 277 -20.15 -4.70 -5.76
CA LEU A 277 -18.93 -4.75 -6.57
C LEU A 277 -18.22 -6.12 -6.41
N PRO A 278 -18.19 -6.97 -7.46
CA PRO A 278 -17.63 -8.31 -7.38
C PRO A 278 -16.21 -8.38 -6.82
N SER A 279 -15.28 -7.53 -7.29
CA SER A 279 -13.90 -7.49 -6.78
C SER A 279 -13.85 -7.13 -5.29
N GLY A 280 -14.58 -6.09 -4.88
CA GLY A 280 -14.67 -5.67 -3.48
C GLY A 280 -15.28 -6.72 -2.56
N ARG A 281 -16.24 -7.52 -3.06
CA ARG A 281 -16.82 -8.65 -2.34
C ARG A 281 -15.80 -9.77 -2.15
N LEU A 282 -15.07 -10.15 -3.20
CA LEU A 282 -14.03 -11.17 -3.11
C LEU A 282 -12.91 -10.73 -2.17
N ALA A 283 -12.51 -9.46 -2.21
CA ALA A 283 -11.56 -8.90 -1.25
C ALA A 283 -12.07 -9.00 0.20
N ALA A 284 -13.34 -8.69 0.46
CA ALA A 284 -13.95 -8.87 1.77
C ALA A 284 -14.00 -10.35 2.21
N ASP A 285 -14.28 -11.28 1.30
CA ASP A 285 -14.28 -12.72 1.61
C ASP A 285 -12.92 -13.18 2.12
N VAL A 286 -11.83 -12.73 1.49
CA VAL A 286 -10.46 -13.01 1.94
C VAL A 286 -10.20 -12.42 3.32
N ILE A 287 -10.60 -11.17 3.57
CA ILE A 287 -10.42 -10.51 4.87
C ILE A 287 -11.20 -11.24 5.98
N VAL A 288 -12.48 -11.58 5.73
CA VAL A 288 -13.33 -12.27 6.71
C VAL A 288 -12.75 -13.66 7.02
N ASP A 289 -12.31 -14.42 6.02
CA ASP A 289 -11.71 -15.73 6.27
C ASP A 289 -10.39 -15.63 7.04
N LYS A 290 -9.57 -14.61 6.76
CA LYS A 290 -8.35 -14.34 7.54
C LYS A 290 -8.68 -14.00 8.98
N LEU A 291 -9.66 -13.14 9.24
CA LEU A 291 -10.13 -12.81 10.57
C LEU A 291 -10.69 -14.02 11.33
N LEU A 292 -11.41 -14.92 10.65
CA LEU A 292 -11.90 -16.17 11.24
C LEU A 292 -10.79 -17.19 11.52
N LYS A 293 -9.73 -17.20 10.71
CA LYS A 293 -8.54 -18.05 10.90
C LYS A 293 -7.64 -17.52 12.03
N ASP A 294 -7.45 -16.20 12.09
CA ASP A 294 -6.54 -15.51 12.99
C ASP A 294 -7.19 -14.25 13.57
N LYS A 295 -7.86 -14.44 14.71
CA LYS A 295 -8.64 -13.41 15.40
C LYS A 295 -7.79 -12.26 15.97
N ASN A 296 -6.46 -12.41 15.98
CA ASN A 296 -5.54 -11.37 16.46
C ASN A 296 -5.05 -10.45 15.33
N THR A 297 -5.44 -10.72 14.07
CA THR A 297 -5.10 -9.85 12.94
C THR A 297 -5.69 -8.46 13.14
N VAL A 298 -4.82 -7.45 13.14
CA VAL A 298 -5.22 -6.04 13.25
C VAL A 298 -5.66 -5.56 11.88
N THR A 299 -6.92 -5.14 11.76
CA THR A 299 -7.46 -4.64 10.49
C THR A 299 -7.84 -3.18 10.61
N VAL A 300 -7.36 -2.31 9.72
CA VAL A 300 -7.69 -0.88 9.72
C VAL A 300 -8.29 -0.49 8.39
N PHE A 301 -9.52 0.03 8.40
CA PHE A 301 -10.24 0.43 7.19
C PHE A 301 -10.28 1.94 6.96
N ARG A 302 -10.02 2.35 5.71
CA ARG A 302 -10.29 3.71 5.25
C ARG A 302 -11.77 4.04 5.34
N SER A 303 -12.08 5.16 5.99
CA SER A 303 -13.43 5.68 6.08
C SER A 303 -13.83 6.29 4.75
N PHE A 304 -14.67 5.59 4.00
CA PHE A 304 -15.27 6.10 2.76
C PHE A 304 -16.79 5.93 2.82
N GLU A 305 -17.53 6.97 2.41
CA GLU A 305 -18.98 7.03 2.38
C GLU A 305 -19.47 6.89 0.92
N LEU A 306 -20.48 6.05 0.67
CA LEU A 306 -21.16 6.02 -0.63
C LEU A 306 -21.84 7.38 -0.91
N LYS A 307 -22.03 7.73 -2.19
CA LYS A 307 -22.73 8.95 -2.66
C LYS A 307 -24.08 9.22 -1.97
N GLU A 308 -24.75 8.18 -1.46
CA GLU A 308 -26.04 8.26 -0.78
C GLU A 308 -25.95 8.45 0.76
N GLY A 309 -24.74 8.66 1.30
CA GLY A 309 -24.52 9.29 2.60
C GLY A 309 -24.91 8.51 3.86
N LYS A 310 -25.02 7.17 3.82
CA LYS A 310 -25.57 6.42 4.97
C LYS A 310 -24.78 5.22 5.51
N LYS A 311 -23.73 4.72 4.83
CA LYS A 311 -22.92 3.60 5.34
C LYS A 311 -21.45 3.73 4.94
N LYS A 312 -20.56 3.31 5.85
CA LYS A 312 -19.13 3.07 5.54
C LYS A 312 -19.06 1.97 4.48
N PHE A 313 -18.40 2.22 3.37
CA PHE A 313 -18.39 1.34 2.20
C PHE A 313 -17.89 -0.07 2.54
N TRP A 314 -16.75 -0.18 3.21
CA TRP A 314 -16.14 -1.46 3.61
C TRP A 314 -17.06 -2.31 4.50
N LYS A 315 -17.88 -1.69 5.36
CA LYS A 315 -18.75 -2.39 6.30
C LYS A 315 -19.78 -3.26 5.58
N GLY A 316 -20.36 -2.73 4.50
CA GLY A 316 -21.36 -3.46 3.71
C GLY A 316 -20.81 -4.76 3.14
N PHE A 317 -19.58 -4.74 2.61
CA PHE A 317 -18.93 -5.94 2.11
C PHE A 317 -18.65 -6.97 3.20
N LEU A 318 -18.12 -6.54 4.35
CA LEU A 318 -17.84 -7.48 5.45
C LEU A 318 -19.13 -8.08 6.03
N GLU A 319 -20.20 -7.30 6.16
CA GLU A 319 -21.51 -7.79 6.61
C GLU A 319 -22.06 -8.83 5.64
N GLN A 320 -22.02 -8.57 4.34
CA GLN A 320 -22.48 -9.52 3.32
C GLN A 320 -21.64 -10.80 3.33
N SER A 321 -20.32 -10.66 3.37
CA SER A 321 -19.40 -11.81 3.40
C SER A 321 -19.63 -12.68 4.63
N ALA A 322 -19.74 -12.07 5.82
CA ALA A 322 -20.05 -12.78 7.05
C ALA A 322 -21.39 -13.53 6.94
N GLN A 323 -22.43 -12.88 6.41
CA GLN A 323 -23.74 -13.50 6.21
C GLN A 323 -23.68 -14.70 5.26
N GLN A 324 -22.97 -14.59 4.13
CA GLN A 324 -22.81 -15.69 3.16
C GLN A 324 -22.08 -16.89 3.77
N LYS A 325 -21.18 -16.63 4.72
CA LYS A 325 -20.42 -17.65 5.45
C LYS A 325 -21.15 -18.18 6.70
N GLY A 326 -22.37 -17.70 6.98
CA GLY A 326 -23.17 -18.11 8.14
C GLY A 326 -22.63 -17.62 9.48
N VAL A 327 -21.85 -16.53 9.47
CA VAL A 327 -21.24 -15.92 10.66
C VAL A 327 -22.02 -14.65 11.04
N ASP A 328 -22.33 -14.48 12.32
CA ASP A 328 -22.87 -13.22 12.83
C ASP A 328 -21.78 -12.14 12.75
N PHE A 329 -22.05 -11.05 12.03
CA PHE A 329 -21.11 -9.92 11.94
C PHE A 329 -20.72 -9.37 13.33
N LYS A 330 -21.57 -9.53 14.34
CA LYS A 330 -21.23 -9.20 15.75
C LYS A 330 -20.04 -9.98 16.29
N ASP A 331 -19.79 -11.19 15.79
CA ASP A 331 -18.62 -11.97 16.19
C ASP A 331 -17.35 -11.54 15.45
N ILE A 332 -17.49 -10.99 14.24
CA ILE A 332 -16.39 -10.40 13.48
C ILE A 332 -15.91 -9.10 14.14
N ILE A 333 -16.83 -8.24 14.57
CA ILE A 333 -16.47 -6.91 15.14
C ILE A 333 -15.84 -6.98 16.54
N LYS A 334 -15.88 -8.15 17.20
CA LYS A 334 -15.13 -8.41 18.44
C LYS A 334 -13.62 -8.51 18.18
N MET A 335 -13.22 -8.74 16.93
CA MET A 335 -11.82 -8.80 16.52
C MET A 335 -11.24 -7.37 16.42
N PRO A 336 -9.90 -7.20 16.35
CA PRO A 336 -9.25 -5.89 16.29
C PRO A 336 -9.50 -5.15 14.96
N ILE A 337 -10.73 -4.68 14.76
CA ILE A 337 -11.15 -3.89 13.60
C ILE A 337 -11.15 -2.42 13.99
N PHE A 338 -10.39 -1.65 13.24
CA PHE A 338 -10.22 -0.21 13.40
C PHE A 338 -10.58 0.51 12.11
N TRP A 339 -10.68 1.83 12.20
CA TRP A 339 -10.94 2.69 11.07
C TRP A 339 -10.34 4.09 11.29
N PHE A 340 -10.19 4.87 10.23
CA PHE A 340 -9.70 6.25 10.36
C PHE A 340 -10.82 7.16 10.86
N GLY A 341 -10.66 7.79 12.02
CA GLY A 341 -11.69 8.62 12.67
C GLY A 341 -12.02 9.93 11.93
N GLY A 342 -11.11 10.43 11.08
CA GLY A 342 -11.31 11.65 10.32
C GLY A 342 -11.77 11.41 8.87
N LYS A 343 -12.66 12.26 8.35
CA LYS A 343 -13.11 12.24 6.93
C LYS A 343 -11.97 12.47 5.91
N GLN A 344 -10.83 13.01 6.34
CA GLN A 344 -9.73 13.42 5.45
C GLN A 344 -8.33 12.93 5.86
N SER A 345 -8.14 12.31 7.04
CA SER A 345 -6.83 11.83 7.47
C SER A 345 -6.70 10.33 7.32
N ALA A 346 -6.04 9.88 6.25
CA ALA A 346 -5.62 8.48 6.08
C ALA A 346 -4.36 8.14 6.91
N SER A 347 -4.21 8.74 8.09
CA SER A 347 -2.99 8.68 8.90
C SER A 347 -3.06 7.58 9.96
N LEU A 348 -2.16 6.60 9.90
CA LEU A 348 -2.07 5.54 10.91
C LEU A 348 -1.35 6.07 12.16
N SER A 349 -2.06 6.78 13.02
CA SER A 349 -1.54 7.22 14.32
C SER A 349 -2.56 7.05 15.42
N LYS A 350 -2.07 7.05 16.68
CA LYS A 350 -2.86 6.88 17.90
C LYS A 350 -4.07 7.81 18.01
N ASN A 351 -4.01 8.98 17.38
CA ASN A 351 -5.06 10.01 17.42
C ASN A 351 -6.00 10.02 16.19
N ASN A 352 -5.70 9.23 15.16
CA ASN A 352 -6.45 9.23 13.90
C ASN A 352 -7.11 7.87 13.62
N VAL A 353 -6.76 6.84 14.39
CA VAL A 353 -7.34 5.51 14.30
C VAL A 353 -8.28 5.31 15.49
N GLU A 354 -9.46 4.78 15.22
CA GLU A 354 -10.47 4.48 16.20
C GLU A 354 -10.82 2.99 16.15
N LEU A 355 -11.18 2.40 17.29
CA LEU A 355 -11.72 1.05 17.35
C LEU A 355 -13.15 1.06 16.81
N TYR A 356 -13.50 0.10 15.96
CA TYR A 356 -14.85 0.03 15.39
C TYR A 356 -15.90 -0.34 16.43
N ASP A 357 -15.60 -1.31 17.30
CA ASP A 357 -16.45 -1.64 18.45
C ASP A 357 -16.14 -0.69 19.62
N SER A 358 -16.92 0.39 19.72
CA SER A 358 -16.78 1.37 20.79
C SER A 358 -17.31 0.90 22.15
N SER A 359 -17.92 -0.29 22.23
CA SER A 359 -18.43 -0.85 23.50
C SER A 359 -17.35 -1.54 24.34
N VAL A 360 -16.17 -1.74 23.76
CA VAL A 360 -15.00 -2.35 24.40
C VAL A 360 -14.43 -1.43 25.47
N GLU A 361 -14.06 -2.00 26.63
CA GLU A 361 -13.35 -1.29 27.70
C GLU A 361 -11.99 -0.77 27.22
N ASN A 362 -11.65 0.47 27.58
CA ASN A 362 -10.40 1.16 27.20
C ASN A 362 -10.06 1.11 25.70
N PRO A 363 -10.94 1.60 24.80
CA PRO A 363 -10.74 1.47 23.35
C PRO A 363 -9.47 2.17 22.86
N GLN A 364 -9.04 3.25 23.53
CA GLN A 364 -7.81 3.96 23.19
C GLN A 364 -6.54 3.16 23.53
N GLU A 365 -6.55 2.33 24.58
CA GLU A 365 -5.41 1.46 24.90
C GLU A 365 -5.18 0.45 23.78
N LYS A 366 -6.25 -0.17 23.27
CA LYS A 366 -6.19 -1.07 22.11
C LYS A 366 -5.67 -0.40 20.85
N VAL A 367 -6.08 0.85 20.59
CA VAL A 367 -5.53 1.65 19.49
C VAL A 367 -4.03 1.87 19.69
N ASN A 368 -3.60 2.23 20.90
CA ASN A 368 -2.19 2.49 21.19
C ASN A 368 -1.34 1.23 20.97
N GLU A 369 -1.79 0.07 21.47
CA GLU A 369 -1.14 -1.23 21.29
C GLU A 369 -1.02 -1.60 19.81
N ALA A 370 -2.10 -1.46 19.03
CA ALA A 370 -2.10 -1.74 17.60
C ALA A 370 -1.08 -0.87 16.83
N ILE A 371 -1.02 0.43 17.14
CA ILE A 371 -0.08 1.36 16.50
C ILE A 371 1.36 1.10 16.95
N ASP A 372 1.60 0.73 18.21
CA ASP A 372 2.94 0.40 18.71
C ASP A 372 3.47 -0.91 18.09
N LEU A 373 2.61 -1.91 17.93
CA LEU A 373 2.95 -3.15 17.20
C LEU A 373 3.25 -2.86 15.72
N LEU A 374 2.45 -2.01 15.08
CA LEU A 374 2.71 -1.58 13.70
C LEU A 374 4.06 -0.87 13.58
N LEU A 375 4.38 0.01 14.52
CA LEU A 375 5.65 0.73 14.52
C LEU A 375 6.85 -0.22 14.65
N LYS A 376 6.75 -1.27 15.48
CA LYS A 376 7.80 -2.29 15.61
C LYS A 376 8.02 -3.04 14.29
N GLU A 377 6.93 -3.42 13.64
CA GLU A 377 6.95 -4.09 12.33
C GLU A 377 7.60 -3.19 11.27
N LEU A 378 7.17 -1.93 11.15
CA LEU A 378 7.72 -0.95 10.20
C LEU A 378 9.21 -0.65 10.45
N LYS A 379 9.65 -0.70 11.70
CA LYS A 379 11.05 -0.49 12.07
C LYS A 379 11.93 -1.68 11.71
N MET A 380 11.38 -2.86 11.40
CA MET A 380 12.13 -4.11 11.26
C MET A 380 13.05 -4.31 12.48
N GLU A 381 12.45 -4.24 13.68
CA GLU A 381 13.17 -4.12 14.95
C GLU A 381 14.26 -5.19 15.13
N ASP A 382 13.99 -6.44 14.78
CA ASP A 382 14.96 -7.53 14.86
C ASP A 382 16.19 -7.31 13.97
N PHE A 383 16.00 -6.86 12.73
CA PHE A 383 17.09 -6.53 11.81
C PHE A 383 17.91 -5.35 12.33
N SER A 384 17.24 -4.28 12.78
CA SER A 384 17.91 -3.09 13.33
C SER A 384 18.74 -3.42 14.58
N ASN A 385 18.21 -4.28 15.46
CA ASN A 385 18.90 -4.78 16.64
C ASN A 385 20.11 -5.64 16.27
N LYS A 386 20.00 -6.47 15.23
CA LYS A 386 21.13 -7.29 14.77
C LYS A 386 22.29 -6.44 14.27
N LEU A 387 21.99 -5.35 13.54
CA LEU A 387 23.01 -4.38 13.12
C LEU A 387 23.67 -3.70 14.34
N ASP A 388 22.89 -3.32 15.35
CA ASP A 388 23.43 -2.73 16.58
C ASP A 388 24.33 -3.70 17.36
N GLU A 389 24.00 -4.99 17.38
CA GLU A 389 24.82 -6.04 17.99
C GLU A 389 26.18 -6.15 17.29
N ILE A 390 26.21 -6.17 15.95
CA ILE A 390 27.47 -6.24 15.19
C ILE A 390 28.34 -5.01 15.46
N ILE A 391 27.75 -3.82 15.52
CA ILE A 391 28.47 -2.56 15.82
C ILE A 391 29.02 -2.55 17.25
N LYS A 392 28.28 -3.06 18.23
CA LYS A 392 28.73 -3.03 19.64
C LYS A 392 29.87 -4.01 19.93
N ASN A 393 29.94 -5.10 19.15
CA ASN A 393 30.89 -6.18 19.37
C ASN A 393 32.22 -6.00 18.62
N ASN A 394 32.37 -4.90 17.87
CA ASN A 394 33.55 -4.58 17.04
C ASN A 394 33.85 -3.08 17.12
#